data_AF-A0A9P0CGU2-F1
#
_entry.id   AF-A0A9P0CGU2-F1
#
_cell.length_a   1.000
_cell.length_b   1.000
_cell.length_c   1.000
_cell.angle_alpha   90.00
_cell.angle_beta   90.00
_cell.angle_gamma   90.00
#
_symmetry.space_group_name_H-M   'P 1'
#
loop_
_entity.id
_entity.type
_entity.pdbx_description
1 polymer ?
#
loop_
_entity_poly.entity_id
_entity_poly.type
_entity_poly.pdbx_seq_one_letter_code
_entity_poly.pdbx_strand_id
1 'polypeptide(L)'
;MERYTIEQRVEIVKIYYQNQCSVRQTFRALRQVYGVHDRPTESLIRRLMQKFKESGSVADRPTPVRQQRVKFVENIAAVRESVHENPRQSIPRRAQELGLSRMSTCRR
;
A
#
# COMPACT_ATOMS: atom_id res chain seq x y z
N MET A 1 -9.76 3.67 1.20
CA MET A 1 -10.05 4.98 1.83
C MET A 1 -10.27 6.01 0.72
N GLU A 2 -10.94 5.64 -0.37
CA GLU A 2 -10.82 6.36 -1.65
C GLU A 2 -11.78 7.55 -1.81
N ARG A 3 -12.60 7.86 -0.79
CA ARG A 3 -13.59 8.94 -0.88
C ARG A 3 -13.06 10.34 -0.59
N TYR A 4 -11.97 10.47 0.16
CA TYR A 4 -11.47 11.78 0.60
C TYR A 4 -10.03 12.01 0.13
N THR A 5 -9.79 13.19 -0.45
CA THR A 5 -8.45 13.66 -0.83
C THR A 5 -7.57 13.85 0.40
N ILE A 6 -6.25 13.92 0.21
CA ILE A 6 -5.31 14.14 1.33
C ILE A 6 -5.64 15.45 2.06
N GLU A 7 -5.98 16.50 1.30
CA GLU A 7 -6.37 17.81 1.85
C GLU A 7 -7.60 17.73 2.74
N GLN A 8 -8.67 17.08 2.27
CA GLN A 8 -9.90 16.89 3.05
C GLN A 8 -9.63 16.11 4.34
N ARG A 9 -8.76 15.10 4.27
CA ARG A 9 -8.38 14.33 5.46
C ARG A 9 -7.59 15.17 6.46
N VAL A 10 -6.69 16.05 5.99
CA VAL A 10 -5.98 17.01 6.86
C VAL A 10 -6.96 17.97 7.53
N GLU A 11 -7.96 18.44 6.79
CA GLU A 11 -9.01 19.30 7.35
C GLU A 11 -9.82 18.58 8.45
N ILE A 12 -10.19 17.32 8.23
CA ILE A 12 -10.85 16.48 9.24
C ILE A 12 -9.98 16.36 10.51
N VAL A 13 -8.66 16.16 10.36
CA VAL A 13 -7.72 16.10 11.49
C VAL A 13 -7.70 17.42 12.26
N LYS A 14 -7.61 18.56 11.56
CA LYS A 14 -7.64 19.89 12.20
C LYS A 14 -8.91 20.10 13.02
N ILE A 15 -10.07 19.83 12.42
CA ILE A 15 -11.37 19.95 13.08
C ILE A 15 -11.46 18.99 14.28
N TYR A 16 -10.82 17.82 14.22
CA TYR A 16 -10.75 16.87 15.33
C TYR A 16 -10.02 17.37 16.56
N TYR A 17 -8.87 18.01 16.37
CA TYR A 17 -8.16 18.59 17.50
C TYR A 17 -8.85 19.85 18.05
N GLN A 18 -9.51 20.65 17.21
CA GLN A 18 -10.32 21.79 17.66
C GLN A 18 -11.51 21.37 18.54
N ASN A 19 -12.14 20.24 18.22
CA ASN A 19 -13.29 19.72 18.97
C ASN A 19 -12.89 18.78 20.13
N GLN A 20 -11.77 19.09 20.81
CA GLN A 20 -11.31 18.37 22.01
C GLN A 20 -11.15 16.85 21.81
N CYS A 21 -10.78 16.41 20.60
CA CYS A 21 -10.67 14.99 20.24
C CYS A 21 -11.99 14.19 20.37
N SER A 22 -13.15 14.86 20.29
CA SER A 22 -14.45 14.19 20.34
C SER A 22 -14.97 13.83 18.95
N VAL A 23 -15.16 12.52 18.69
CA VAL A 23 -15.70 12.01 17.43
C VAL A 23 -17.12 12.52 17.14
N ARG A 24 -17.95 12.67 18.18
CA ARG A 24 -19.33 13.14 18.01
C ARG A 24 -19.39 14.63 17.68
N GLN A 25 -18.55 15.43 18.34
CA GLN A 25 -18.51 16.88 18.09
C GLN A 25 -17.93 17.17 16.70
N THR A 26 -16.85 16.47 16.32
CA THR A 26 -16.32 16.55 14.94
C THR A 26 -17.32 16.17 13.89
N PHE A 27 -18.03 15.07 14.09
CA PHE A 27 -19.09 14.66 13.17
C PHE A 27 -20.14 15.76 13.03
N ARG A 28 -20.54 16.44 14.12
CA ARG A 28 -21.46 17.58 14.02
C ARG A 28 -20.85 18.78 13.27
N ALA A 29 -19.59 19.15 13.57
CA ALA A 29 -18.91 20.25 12.91
C ALA A 29 -18.70 20.02 11.41
N LEU A 30 -18.36 18.79 11.01
CA LEU A 30 -18.18 18.40 9.61
C LEU A 30 -19.45 18.52 8.76
N ARG A 31 -20.64 18.55 9.40
CA ARG A 31 -21.91 18.81 8.69
C ARG A 31 -21.96 20.22 8.10
N GLN A 32 -21.31 21.20 8.75
CA GLN A 32 -21.28 22.58 8.26
C GLN A 32 -20.31 22.75 7.09
N VAL A 33 -19.24 21.94 7.05
CA VAL A 33 -18.20 22.03 6.01
C VAL A 33 -18.56 21.22 4.76
N TYR A 34 -18.99 19.97 4.94
CA TYR A 34 -19.24 19.02 3.84
C TYR A 34 -20.75 18.84 3.53
N GLY A 35 -21.64 19.54 4.24
CA GLY A 35 -23.08 19.36 4.10
C GLY A 35 -23.61 18.04 4.67
N VAL A 36 -24.84 17.68 4.31
CA VAL A 36 -25.54 16.51 4.86
C VAL A 36 -25.07 15.19 4.22
N HIS A 37 -24.78 15.20 2.92
CA HIS A 37 -24.57 13.99 2.14
C HIS A 37 -23.10 13.57 1.99
N ASP A 38 -22.16 14.52 1.98
CA ASP A 38 -20.73 14.23 1.79
C ASP A 38 -19.95 14.12 3.11
N ARG A 39 -20.67 14.14 4.23
CA ARG A 39 -20.07 14.12 5.57
C ARG A 39 -19.38 12.78 5.86
N PRO A 40 -18.14 12.81 6.39
CA PRO A 40 -17.46 11.63 6.89
C PRO A 40 -18.28 10.91 7.97
N THR A 41 -18.44 9.60 7.85
CA THR A 41 -19.07 8.78 8.91
C THR A 41 -18.21 8.74 10.17
N GLU A 42 -18.81 8.61 11.35
CA GLU A 42 -18.05 8.49 12.62
C GLU A 42 -16.99 7.38 12.59
N SER A 43 -17.30 6.24 11.95
CA SER A 43 -16.36 5.13 11.78
C SER A 43 -15.13 5.51 10.96
N LEU A 44 -15.31 6.35 9.94
CA LEU A 44 -14.23 6.86 9.11
C LEU A 44 -13.34 7.81 9.90
N ILE A 45 -13.95 8.72 10.68
CA ILE A 45 -13.22 9.66 11.55
C ILE A 45 -12.38 8.87 12.56
N ARG A 46 -12.96 7.87 13.24
CA ARG A 46 -12.22 6.99 14.18
C ARG A 46 -11.04 6.29 13.51
N ARG A 47 -11.28 5.66 12.36
CA ARG A 47 -10.25 4.92 11.63
C ARG A 47 -9.13 5.84 11.13
N LEU A 48 -9.49 7.05 10.67
CA LEU A 48 -8.53 8.06 10.21
C LEU A 48 -7.66 8.54 11.36
N MET A 49 -8.26 8.88 12.51
CA MET A 49 -7.50 9.28 13.71
C MET A 49 -6.62 8.17 14.26
N GLN A 50 -7.10 6.93 14.27
CA GLN A 50 -6.31 5.79 14.72
C GLN A 50 -5.07 5.61 13.82
N LYS A 51 -5.25 5.62 12.49
CA LYS A 51 -4.12 5.53 11.55
C LYS A 51 -3.15 6.70 11.71
N PHE A 52 -3.68 7.90 11.90
CA PHE A 52 -2.86 9.09 12.10
C PHE A 52 -2.02 8.98 13.38
N LYS A 53 -2.59 8.50 14.49
CA LYS A 53 -1.85 8.25 15.73
C LYS A 53 -0.80 7.16 15.60
N GLU A 54 -1.09 6.09 14.86
CA GLU A 54 -0.16 4.97 14.66
C GLU A 54 1.00 5.31 13.72
N SER A 55 0.74 6.05 12.64
CA SER A 55 1.72 6.23 11.54
C SER A 55 2.19 7.66 11.34
N GLY A 56 1.56 8.65 11.98
CA GLY A 56 1.83 10.08 11.76
C GLY A 56 1.41 10.60 10.38
N SER A 57 0.86 9.73 9.52
CA SER A 57 0.50 10.07 8.15
C SER A 57 -1.00 10.02 7.92
N VAL A 58 -1.45 10.92 7.06
CA VAL A 58 -2.85 11.02 6.59
C VAL A 58 -3.03 10.32 5.23
N ALA A 59 -1.92 10.03 4.54
CA ALA A 59 -1.91 9.31 3.28
C ALA A 59 -2.32 7.84 3.47
N ASP A 60 -2.84 7.24 2.40
CA ASP A 60 -3.11 5.81 2.43
C ASP A 60 -1.80 5.02 2.47
N ARG A 61 -1.79 3.96 3.28
CA ARG A 61 -0.70 2.99 3.24
C ARG A 61 -0.68 2.39 1.83
N PRO A 62 0.51 2.31 1.18
CA PRO A 62 0.61 1.66 -0.10
C PRO A 62 0.03 0.25 0.03
N THR A 63 -0.88 -0.11 -0.88
CA THR A 63 -1.47 -1.44 -0.91
C THR A 63 -0.32 -2.45 -0.96
N PRO A 64 -0.26 -3.43 -0.04
CA PRO A 64 0.82 -4.41 -0.06
C PRO A 64 0.74 -5.16 -1.39
N VAL A 65 1.61 -4.79 -2.32
CA VAL A 65 1.75 -5.51 -3.58
C VAL A 65 2.20 -6.92 -3.22
N ARG A 66 1.47 -7.93 -3.70
CA ARG A 66 1.70 -9.36 -3.44
C ARG A 66 3.20 -9.64 -3.38
N GLN A 67 3.70 -10.03 -2.21
CA GLN A 67 5.11 -10.30 -1.95
C GLN A 67 5.54 -11.60 -2.65
N GLN A 68 5.69 -11.55 -3.98
CA GLN A 68 6.30 -12.64 -4.75
C GLN A 68 7.84 -12.48 -4.84
N ARG A 69 8.39 -11.43 -4.19
CA ARG A 69 9.75 -10.94 -4.42
C ARG A 69 10.87 -11.72 -3.76
N VAL A 70 10.68 -12.34 -2.58
CA VAL A 70 11.82 -12.96 -1.87
C VAL A 70 12.40 -14.12 -2.68
N LYS A 71 11.55 -15.07 -3.08
CA LYS A 71 11.95 -16.17 -3.99
C LYS A 71 12.42 -15.63 -5.34
N PHE A 72 11.85 -14.53 -5.84
CA PHE A 72 12.25 -13.97 -7.13
C PHE A 72 13.66 -13.35 -7.09
N VAL A 73 14.07 -12.70 -6.00
CA VAL A 73 15.42 -12.10 -5.90
C VAL A 73 16.50 -13.19 -5.88
N GLU A 74 16.33 -14.22 -5.05
CA GLU A 74 17.25 -15.37 -5.01
C GLU A 74 17.29 -16.10 -6.36
N ASN A 75 16.12 -16.32 -6.97
CA ASN A 75 16.04 -16.96 -8.28
C ASN A 75 16.66 -16.09 -9.39
N ILE A 76 16.54 -14.75 -9.33
CA ILE A 76 17.22 -13.84 -10.26
C ILE A 76 18.73 -13.96 -10.11
N ALA A 77 19.24 -13.99 -8.87
CA ALA A 77 20.67 -14.14 -8.61
C ALA A 77 21.19 -15.46 -9.18
N ALA A 78 20.53 -16.58 -8.89
CA ALA A 78 20.89 -17.90 -9.40
C ALA A 78 20.82 -17.99 -10.95
N VAL A 79 19.80 -17.39 -11.57
CA VAL A 79 19.70 -17.32 -13.03
C VAL A 79 20.83 -16.46 -13.62
N ARG A 80 21.19 -15.34 -12.98
CA ARG A 80 22.29 -14.47 -13.43
C ARG A 80 23.64 -15.18 -13.36
N GLU A 81 23.93 -15.86 -12.26
CA GLU A 81 25.17 -16.63 -12.08
C GLU A 81 25.28 -17.72 -13.13
N SER A 82 24.21 -18.52 -13.31
CA SER A 82 24.17 -19.55 -14.33
C SER A 82 24.42 -18.97 -15.74
N VAL A 83 23.85 -17.81 -16.08
CA VAL A 83 24.04 -17.16 -17.40
C VAL A 83 25.47 -16.70 -17.60
N HIS A 84 26.12 -16.26 -16.52
CA HIS A 84 27.52 -15.88 -16.54
C HIS A 84 28.44 -17.07 -16.75
N GLU A 85 28.20 -18.18 -16.05
CA GLU A 85 29.00 -19.41 -16.18
C GLU A 85 28.84 -20.05 -17.56
N ASN A 86 27.61 -20.16 -18.06
CA ASN A 86 27.30 -20.89 -19.28
C ASN A 86 26.37 -20.09 -20.21
N PRO A 87 26.91 -19.18 -21.05
CA PRO A 87 26.10 -18.30 -21.88
C PRO A 87 25.38 -19.02 -23.03
N ARG A 88 25.90 -20.17 -23.48
CA ARG A 88 25.31 -20.97 -24.58
C ARG A 88 24.24 -21.96 -24.13
N GLN A 89 24.02 -22.09 -22.82
CA GLN A 89 23.06 -23.03 -22.29
C GLN A 89 21.62 -22.59 -22.55
N SER A 90 20.81 -23.53 -23.03
CA SER A 90 19.42 -23.28 -23.38
C SER A 90 18.56 -23.00 -22.13
N ILE A 91 17.57 -22.11 -22.28
CA ILE A 91 16.63 -21.73 -21.22
C ILE A 91 15.91 -22.93 -20.58
N PRO A 92 15.41 -23.95 -21.32
CA PRO A 92 14.75 -25.09 -20.69
C PRO A 92 15.68 -25.90 -19.79
N ARG A 93 16.94 -26.08 -20.20
CA ARG A 93 17.93 -26.82 -19.41
C ARG A 93 18.28 -26.07 -18.12
N ARG A 94 18.45 -24.75 -18.22
CA ARG A 94 18.72 -23.87 -17.08
C ARG A 94 17.57 -23.85 -16.07
N ALA A 95 16.33 -23.83 -16.56
CA ALA A 95 15.14 -23.91 -15.72
C ALA A 95 15.07 -25.24 -14.94
N GLN A 96 15.43 -26.35 -15.59
CA GLN A 96 15.44 -27.66 -14.96
C GLN A 96 16.52 -27.76 -13.86
N GLU A 97 17.72 -27.26 -14.11
CA GLU A 97 18.82 -27.26 -13.13
C GLU A 97 18.52 -26.39 -11.90
N LEU A 98 17.84 -25.26 -12.10
CA LEU A 98 17.48 -24.34 -11.01
C LEU A 98 16.13 -24.65 -10.35
N GLY A 99 15.39 -25.67 -10.83
CA GLY A 99 14.04 -26.01 -10.33
C GLY A 99 12.99 -24.92 -10.58
N LEU A 100 13.17 -24.10 -11.62
CA LEU A 100 12.33 -22.95 -11.95
C LEU A 100 11.43 -23.25 -13.16
N SER A 101 10.36 -22.46 -13.32
CA SER A 101 9.57 -22.50 -14.54
C SER A 101 10.37 -21.89 -15.71
N ARG A 102 10.19 -22.42 -16.92
CA ARG A 102 10.71 -21.83 -18.16
C ARG A 102 10.30 -20.36 -18.30
N MET A 103 9.11 -20.00 -17.82
CA MET A 103 8.64 -18.61 -17.92
C MET A 103 9.32 -17.64 -16.97
N SER A 104 9.74 -18.11 -15.79
CA SER A 104 10.48 -17.28 -14.83
C SER A 104 11.96 -17.09 -15.21
N THR A 105 12.52 -17.99 -16.03
CA THR A 105 13.92 -17.97 -16.46
C THR A 105 14.14 -17.33 -17.83
N CYS A 106 13.08 -17.18 -18.63
CA CYS A 106 13.15 -16.46 -19.88
C CYS A 106 13.40 -14.97 -19.63
N ARG A 107 14.33 -14.38 -20.39
CA ARG A 107 14.44 -12.92 -20.49
C ARG A 107 13.12 -12.41 -21.07
N ARG A 108 12.42 -11.54 -20.34
CA ARG A 108 11.34 -10.73 -20.93
C ARG A 108 11.94 -9.62 -21.76
#